data_AF-A0A3D6EA52-F1
#
_entry.id   AF-A0A3D6EA52-F1
#
_cell.length_a   1.000
_cell.length_b   1.000
_cell.length_c   1.000
_cell.angle_alpha   90.00
_cell.angle_beta   90.00
_cell.angle_gamma   90.00
#
_symmetry.space_group_name_H-M   'P 1'
#
loop_
_entity.id
_entity.type
_entity.pdbx_description
1 polymer ?
#
loop_
_entity_poly.entity_id
_entity_poly.type
_entity_poly.pdbx_seq_one_letter_code
_entity_poly.pdbx_strand_id
1 'polypeptide(L)'
;MRKEKKFPIDLFKHGVKVIFGSEEELLASAQKDGLKEEVKESLKGLGCFKMATFLLSTGDAIIYGKDFKHINSEYATISHEIFHAVSHVLRNVGIEHTTDTEEAYAYIIEYLTQEIFNWLSSAFP
;
A
#
# COMPACT_ATOMS: atom_id res chain seq x y z
N MET A 1 6.77 9.33 -14.81
CA MET A 1 5.58 8.66 -15.36
C MET A 1 4.99 7.80 -14.26
N ARG A 2 3.80 8.18 -13.78
CA ARG A 2 3.06 7.40 -12.79
C ARG A 2 2.90 5.94 -13.19
N LYS A 3 3.17 5.02 -12.27
CA LYS A 3 2.73 3.61 -12.37
C LYS A 3 1.87 3.28 -11.16
N GLU A 4 0.69 2.74 -11.39
CA GLU A 4 -0.24 2.37 -10.33
C GLU A 4 -0.93 1.05 -10.64
N LYS A 5 -1.21 0.26 -9.60
CA LYS A 5 -2.02 -0.96 -9.68
C LYS A 5 -2.75 -1.20 -8.36
N LYS A 6 -4.01 -1.65 -8.42
CA LYS A 6 -4.78 -2.10 -7.26
C LYS A 6 -4.66 -3.62 -7.14
N PHE A 7 -4.40 -4.09 -5.92
CA PHE A 7 -4.30 -5.48 -5.52
C PHE A 7 -5.48 -5.77 -4.58
N PRO A 8 -6.53 -6.46 -5.05
CA PRO A 8 -7.69 -6.75 -4.23
C PRO A 8 -7.37 -7.83 -3.20
N ILE A 9 -8.01 -7.73 -2.03
CA ILE A 9 -8.05 -8.78 -1.01
C ILE A 9 -9.51 -9.20 -0.91
N ASP A 10 -9.95 -10.01 -1.88
CA ASP A 10 -11.37 -10.27 -2.15
C ASP A 10 -12.13 -10.81 -0.93
N LEU A 11 -11.46 -11.61 -0.09
CA LEU A 11 -12.03 -12.17 1.12
C LEU A 11 -12.58 -11.09 2.08
N PHE A 12 -11.94 -9.93 2.12
CA PHE A 12 -12.29 -8.83 3.01
C PHE A 12 -12.97 -7.66 2.29
N LYS A 13 -13.18 -7.76 0.97
CA LYS A 13 -13.74 -6.67 0.14
C LYS A 13 -12.98 -5.35 0.26
N HIS A 14 -11.69 -5.45 0.57
CA HIS A 14 -10.74 -4.34 0.64
C HIS A 14 -9.60 -4.59 -0.35
N GLY A 15 -8.67 -3.66 -0.47
CA GLY A 15 -7.46 -3.85 -1.25
C GLY A 15 -6.38 -2.83 -0.98
N VAL A 16 -5.23 -3.09 -1.59
CA VAL A 16 -4.05 -2.23 -1.51
C VAL A 16 -3.78 -1.66 -2.89
N LYS A 17 -3.72 -0.34 -3.01
CA LYS A 17 -3.29 0.33 -4.25
C LYS A 17 -1.82 0.72 -4.11
N VAL A 18 -0.98 0.31 -5.04
CA VAL A 18 0.42 0.73 -5.07
C VAL A 18 0.60 1.79 -6.15
N ILE A 19 1.25 2.90 -5.80
CA ILE A 19 1.46 4.05 -6.68
C ILE A 19 2.92 4.49 -6.58
N PHE A 20 3.57 4.61 -7.74
CA PHE A 20 4.87 5.26 -7.87
C PHE A 20 4.74 6.47 -8.77
N GLY A 21 5.20 7.62 -8.29
CA GLY A 21 5.06 8.90 -9.02
C GLY A 21 5.37 10.11 -8.15
N SER A 22 5.00 11.28 -8.65
CA SER A 22 5.04 12.53 -7.87
C SER A 22 3.87 12.62 -6.88
N GLU A 23 3.92 13.59 -5.96
CA GLU A 23 2.82 13.83 -5.03
C GLU A 23 1.56 14.31 -5.74
N GLU A 24 1.70 15.09 -6.81
CA GLU A 24 0.58 15.49 -7.65
C GLU A 24 -0.07 14.28 -8.33
N GLU A 25 0.75 13.32 -8.79
CA GLU A 25 0.28 12.08 -9.40
C GLU A 25 -0.46 11.17 -8.38
N LEU A 26 0.01 11.12 -7.13
CA LEU A 26 -0.66 10.48 -6.00
C LEU A 26 -2.02 11.13 -5.71
N LEU A 27 -2.06 12.45 -5.52
CA LEU A 27 -3.29 13.20 -5.22
C LEU A 27 -4.30 13.11 -6.37
N ALA A 28 -3.83 13.10 -7.62
CA ALA A 28 -4.68 12.89 -8.79
C ALA A 28 -5.27 11.46 -8.85
N SER A 29 -4.52 10.45 -8.39
CA SER A 29 -5.05 9.09 -8.26
C SER A 29 -6.11 9.01 -7.16
N ALA A 30 -5.80 9.52 -5.96
CA ALA A 30 -6.72 9.56 -4.83
C ALA A 30 -8.01 10.34 -5.13
N GLN A 31 -7.93 11.41 -5.93
CA GLN A 31 -9.11 12.16 -6.39
C GLN A 31 -10.09 11.31 -7.19
N LYS A 32 -9.60 10.37 -8.01
CA LYS A 32 -10.47 9.48 -8.80
C LYS A 32 -11.26 8.51 -7.92
N ASP A 33 -10.72 8.19 -6.75
CA ASP A 33 -11.39 7.34 -5.75
C ASP A 33 -12.20 8.15 -4.72
N GLY A 34 -12.22 9.48 -4.81
CA GLY A 34 -12.88 10.35 -3.83
C GLY A 34 -12.13 10.55 -2.52
N LEU A 35 -10.84 10.20 -2.46
CA LEU A 35 -10.01 10.14 -1.24
C LEU A 35 -8.94 11.24 -1.14
N LYS A 36 -9.00 12.25 -2.02
CA LYS A 36 -7.93 13.26 -2.14
C LYS A 36 -7.64 13.99 -0.83
N GLU A 37 -8.68 14.49 -0.15
CA GLU A 37 -8.47 15.30 1.06
C GLU A 37 -7.91 14.48 2.22
N GLU A 38 -8.35 13.22 2.36
CA GLU A 38 -7.81 12.27 3.33
C GLU A 38 -6.30 12.01 3.09
N VAL A 39 -5.92 11.66 1.86
CA VAL A 39 -4.51 11.43 1.50
C VAL A 39 -3.68 12.69 1.68
N LYS A 40 -4.23 13.86 1.34
CA LYS A 40 -3.56 15.16 1.51
C LYS A 40 -3.33 15.51 2.97
N GLU A 41 -4.27 15.17 3.86
CA GLU A 41 -4.12 15.37 5.30
C GLU A 41 -3.01 14.47 5.86
N SER A 42 -3.01 13.18 5.51
CA SER A 42 -1.94 12.25 5.89
C SER A 42 -0.57 12.68 5.35
N LEU A 43 -0.51 13.23 4.13
CA LEU A 43 0.73 13.75 3.53
C LEU A 43 1.35 14.88 4.37
N LYS A 44 0.56 15.76 5.00
CA LYS A 44 1.09 16.85 5.84
C LYS A 44 1.85 16.33 7.07
N GLY A 45 1.48 15.15 7.57
CA GLY A 45 2.12 14.51 8.72
C GLY A 45 3.32 13.63 8.34
N LEU A 46 3.46 13.31 7.05
CA LEU A 46 4.58 12.53 6.53
C LEU A 46 5.76 13.46 6.27
N GLY A 47 6.91 13.16 6.88
CA GLY A 47 8.17 13.84 6.57
C GLY A 47 8.66 13.56 5.15
N CYS A 48 9.94 13.80 4.88
CA CYS A 48 10.57 13.51 3.59
C CYS A 48 10.84 12.01 3.37
N PHE A 49 9.80 11.18 3.50
CA PHE A 49 9.90 9.75 3.27
C PHE A 49 9.87 9.44 1.78
N LYS A 50 10.68 8.46 1.38
CA LYS A 50 10.72 7.98 0.00
C LYS A 50 9.53 7.08 -0.34
N MET A 51 8.99 6.39 0.65
CA MET A 51 7.79 5.56 0.56
C MET A 51 6.95 5.68 1.83
N ALA A 52 5.64 5.48 1.71
CA ALA A 52 4.72 5.51 2.83
C ALA A 52 3.42 4.77 2.52
N THR A 53 2.78 4.24 3.56
CA THR A 53 1.42 3.70 3.50
C THR A 53 0.39 4.71 4.01
N PHE A 54 -0.64 4.96 3.21
CA PHE A 54 -1.82 5.72 3.58
C PHE A 54 -2.93 4.76 3.95
N LEU A 55 -3.38 4.84 5.20
CA LEU A 55 -4.46 4.04 5.75
C LEU A 55 -5.77 4.79 5.52
N LEU A 56 -6.71 4.19 4.78
CA LEU A 56 -7.93 4.88 4.36
C LEU A 56 -9.11 4.51 5.24
N SER A 57 -10.01 5.47 5.45
CA SER A 57 -11.29 5.32 6.15
C SER A 57 -12.21 4.27 5.55
N THR A 58 -12.00 3.91 4.28
CA THR A 58 -12.73 2.85 3.57
C THR A 58 -12.29 1.43 3.97
N GLY A 59 -11.20 1.30 4.74
CA GLY A 59 -10.52 0.04 5.02
C GLY A 59 -9.50 -0.39 3.97
N ASP A 60 -9.44 0.31 2.83
CA ASP A 60 -8.37 0.15 1.83
C ASP A 60 -7.06 0.80 2.32
N ALA A 61 -5.96 0.52 1.64
CA ALA A 61 -4.69 1.21 1.84
C ALA A 61 -4.04 1.63 0.52
N ILE A 62 -3.21 2.67 0.55
CA ILE A 62 -2.35 3.07 -0.57
C ILE A 62 -0.90 2.99 -0.15
N ILE A 63 -0.09 2.21 -0.86
CA ILE A 63 1.38 2.27 -0.75
C ILE A 63 1.88 3.23 -1.82
N TYR A 64 2.61 4.26 -1.40
CA TYR A 64 3.18 5.26 -2.28
C TYR A 64 4.69 5.22 -2.25
N GLY A 65 5.34 5.45 -3.39
CA GLY A 65 6.78 5.67 -3.46
C GLY A 65 7.20 6.69 -4.51
N LYS A 66 8.28 7.42 -4.22
CA LYS A 66 8.96 8.32 -5.16
C LYS A 66 10.15 7.60 -5.79
N ASP A 67 10.34 7.81 -7.10
CA ASP A 67 11.54 7.42 -7.86
C ASP A 67 12.05 6.00 -7.54
N PHE A 68 11.22 4.98 -7.79
CA PHE A 68 11.58 3.58 -7.58
C PHE A 68 12.74 3.14 -8.50
N LYS A 69 13.76 2.51 -7.91
CA LYS A 69 15.06 2.17 -8.53
C LYS A 69 15.40 0.68 -8.54
N HIS A 70 14.50 -0.20 -8.10
CA HIS A 70 14.72 -1.66 -8.10
C HIS A 70 15.91 -2.10 -7.25
N ILE A 71 16.18 -1.40 -6.15
CA ILE A 71 17.26 -1.79 -5.23
C ILE A 71 16.70 -2.53 -4.02
N ASN A 72 17.48 -3.44 -3.45
CA ASN A 72 17.05 -4.30 -2.34
C ASN A 72 16.46 -3.52 -1.15
N SER A 73 17.01 -2.34 -0.85
CA SER A 73 16.49 -1.51 0.25
C SER A 73 15.08 -1.01 -0.02
N GLU A 74 14.70 -0.75 -1.27
CA GLU A 74 13.33 -0.35 -1.61
C GLU A 74 12.36 -1.53 -1.54
N TYR A 75 12.75 -2.73 -1.98
CA TYR A 75 11.93 -3.92 -1.79
C TYR A 75 11.71 -4.23 -0.29
N ALA A 76 12.73 -4.04 0.53
CA ALA A 76 12.62 -4.17 1.98
C ALA A 76 11.63 -3.12 2.55
N THR A 77 11.73 -1.86 2.11
CA THR A 77 10.76 -0.81 2.50
C THR A 77 9.35 -1.17 2.03
N ILE A 78 9.16 -1.66 0.80
CA ILE A 78 7.83 -2.07 0.32
C ILE A 78 7.27 -3.20 1.17
N SER A 79 8.09 -4.17 1.60
CA SER A 79 7.66 -5.24 2.49
C SER A 79 7.16 -4.69 3.84
N HIS A 80 7.82 -3.65 4.36
CA HIS A 80 7.39 -2.93 5.56
C HIS A 80 6.05 -2.20 5.34
N GLU A 81 5.89 -1.52 4.21
CA GLU A 81 4.64 -0.85 3.85
C GLU A 81 3.48 -1.83 3.63
N ILE A 82 3.76 -3.01 3.05
CA ILE A 82 2.78 -4.11 2.93
C ILE A 82 2.29 -4.53 4.31
N PHE A 83 3.18 -4.66 5.30
CA PHE A 83 2.76 -4.99 6.66
C PHE A 83 1.78 -3.94 7.23
N HIS A 84 2.06 -2.64 7.07
CA HIS A 84 1.14 -1.58 7.50
C HIS A 84 -0.21 -1.65 6.80
N ALA A 85 -0.22 -1.90 5.49
CA ALA A 85 -1.44 -2.06 4.71
C ALA A 85 -2.28 -3.27 5.19
N VAL A 86 -1.63 -4.43 5.39
CA VAL A 86 -2.31 -5.64 5.89
C VAL A 86 -2.87 -5.44 7.29
N SER A 87 -2.07 -4.84 8.19
CA SER A 87 -2.49 -4.54 9.54
C SER A 87 -3.74 -3.67 9.57
N HIS A 88 -3.82 -2.66 8.71
CA HIS A 88 -5.01 -1.82 8.57
C HIS A 88 -6.21 -2.59 8.03
N VAL A 89 -6.05 -3.32 6.92
CA VAL A 89 -7.15 -4.09 6.32
C VAL A 89 -7.74 -5.08 7.32
N LEU A 90 -6.89 -5.85 8.00
CA LEU A 90 -7.33 -6.88 8.95
C LEU A 90 -7.99 -6.29 10.19
N ARG A 91 -7.44 -5.20 10.75
CA ARG A 91 -8.07 -4.52 11.89
C ARG A 91 -9.43 -3.93 11.54
N ASN A 92 -9.62 -3.42 10.33
CA ASN A 92 -10.93 -2.90 9.88
C ASN A 92 -12.02 -3.98 9.79
N VAL A 93 -11.63 -5.25 9.60
CA VAL A 93 -12.57 -6.38 9.63
C VAL A 93 -12.60 -7.09 11.00
N GLY A 94 -11.99 -6.50 12.02
CA GLY A 94 -12.01 -7.01 13.40
C GLY A 94 -10.99 -8.11 13.70
N ILE A 95 -9.98 -8.29 12.85
CA ILE A 95 -8.90 -9.26 13.04
C ILE A 95 -7.66 -8.53 13.57
N GLU A 96 -7.52 -8.51 14.89
CA GLU A 96 -6.32 -7.98 15.57
C GLU A 96 -5.12 -8.90 15.37
N HIS A 97 -3.90 -8.37 15.49
CA HIS A 97 -2.67 -9.17 15.37
C HIS A 97 -2.35 -9.85 16.70
N THR A 98 -2.71 -11.13 16.82
CA THR A 98 -2.45 -11.98 17.99
C THR A 98 -1.88 -13.32 17.54
N THR A 99 -1.46 -14.16 18.47
CA THR A 99 -0.98 -15.52 18.16
C THR A 99 -2.05 -16.37 17.47
N ASP A 100 -3.34 -16.14 17.74
CA ASP A 100 -4.43 -16.92 17.11
C ASP A 100 -4.71 -16.49 15.66
N THR A 101 -4.26 -15.30 15.27
CA THR A 101 -4.58 -14.66 13.99
C THR A 101 -3.34 -14.32 13.15
N GLU A 102 -2.12 -14.55 13.65
CA GLU A 102 -0.88 -14.22 12.96
C GLU A 102 -0.76 -14.90 11.58
N GLU A 103 -1.31 -16.10 11.42
CA GLU A 103 -1.36 -16.81 10.14
C GLU A 103 -2.19 -16.04 9.10
N ALA A 104 -3.31 -15.42 9.50
CA ALA A 104 -4.10 -14.59 8.59
C ALA A 104 -3.31 -13.38 8.10
N TYR A 105 -2.47 -12.80 8.96
CA TYR A 105 -1.53 -11.74 8.57
C TYR A 105 -0.48 -12.28 7.60
N ALA A 106 0.16 -13.40 7.95
CA ALA A 106 1.22 -14.02 7.16
C ALA A 106 0.76 -14.33 5.72
N TYR A 107 -0.40 -14.96 5.55
CA TYR A 107 -0.93 -15.30 4.23
C TYR A 107 -1.19 -14.08 3.34
N ILE A 108 -1.75 -13.00 3.90
CA ILE A 108 -2.04 -11.79 3.11
C ILE A 108 -0.74 -11.05 2.78
N ILE A 109 0.21 -10.99 3.72
CA ILE A 109 1.54 -10.41 3.48
C ILE A 109 2.23 -11.19 2.36
N GLU A 110 2.21 -12.52 2.41
CA GLU A 110 2.79 -13.37 1.37
C GLU A 110 2.14 -13.09 0.00
N TYR A 111 0.81 -13.13 -0.07
CA TYR A 111 0.05 -12.87 -1.29
C TYR A 111 0.40 -11.49 -1.89
N LEU A 112 0.31 -10.43 -1.09
CA LEU A 112 0.58 -9.07 -1.56
C LEU A 112 2.04 -8.91 -1.97
N THR A 113 2.98 -9.50 -1.22
CA THR A 113 4.41 -9.45 -1.54
C THR A 113 4.66 -10.07 -2.91
N GLN A 114 4.15 -11.27 -3.16
CA GLN A 114 4.30 -11.95 -4.44
C GLN A 114 3.69 -11.13 -5.58
N GLU A 115 2.43 -10.71 -5.45
CA GLU A 115 1.72 -9.99 -6.51
C GLU A 115 2.33 -8.62 -6.82
N ILE A 116 2.71 -7.88 -5.77
CA ILE A 116 3.33 -6.56 -5.92
C ILE A 116 4.72 -6.73 -6.55
N PHE A 117 5.55 -7.67 -6.08
CA PHE A 117 6.91 -7.82 -6.62
C PHE A 117 6.93 -8.34 -8.06
N ASN A 118 6.00 -9.23 -8.41
CA ASN A 118 5.76 -9.66 -9.78
C ASN A 118 5.38 -8.47 -10.66
N TRP A 119 4.44 -7.64 -10.19
CA TRP A 119 4.07 -6.42 -10.91
C TRP A 119 5.26 -5.47 -11.07
N LEU A 120 6.02 -5.21 -10.02
CA LEU A 120 7.17 -4.31 -10.07
C LEU A 120 8.20 -4.76 -11.11
N SER A 121 8.54 -6.04 -11.11
CA SER A 121 9.48 -6.64 -12.06
C SER A 121 9.04 -6.47 -13.52
N SER A 122 7.74 -6.48 -13.79
CA SER A 122 7.19 -6.26 -15.13
C SER A 122 6.97 -4.79 -15.49
N ALA A 123 6.57 -3.99 -14.51
CA ALA A 123 6.17 -2.61 -14.71
C ALA A 123 7.38 -1.73 -14.93
N PHE A 124 8.52 -2.05 -14.33
CA PHE A 124 9.75 -1.28 -14.36
C PHE A 124 10.93 -2.22 -14.71
N PRO A 125 11.18 -2.42 -16.01
CA PRO A 125 12.29 -3.23 -16.49
C PRO A 125 13.64 -2.53 -16.32
#